data_AF-A0AAD3D1Q5-F1
#
_entry.id   AF-A0AAD3D1Q5-F1
#
_cell.length_a   1.000
_cell.length_b   1.000
_cell.length_c   1.000
_cell.angle_alpha   90.00
_cell.angle_beta   90.00
_cell.angle_gamma   90.00
#
_symmetry.space_group_name_H-M   'P 1'
#
loop_
_entity.id
_entity.type
_entity.pdbx_description
1 polymer ?
#
loop_
_entity_poly.entity_id
_entity_poly.type
_entity_poly.pdbx_seq_one_letter_code
_entity_poly.pdbx_strand_id
1 'polypeptide(L)'
;MILRNENGGLKSPYSRIIFGLSLGDMIYSLGLIFGPIAAPKDTPMKLWARGTVETCEFIGFLFNFMSTVPFYSAFLTYYFYQRVICKVQPDVFAKKYEPYLHVLTWAYPFIGGCVGLTLDMFNPSRRGSMCIMVESPLHCVDDPSMECTRGSQKTTFMVGSIYQILIPFIISFSCVVVNLSRFTLYIYREEKMLNDVTLRNKRRISNDGREIQEQNSENNITNEDEENVLAVEAIEEENKPDDAVPYTLARQALVQSSLYIVAFLLCFTIPLIAGLLRITTGKLPHFFFMLISILSPLGGFLNILIYTRPKIQAVRKLFPQYEDSPWIKVFFLVIINGGEVPDAMEEQQIEDYRMPGTNNQKNINQYEELDELRFSSKENFGRAVSGDDLKSADSYTDRTSAYKNVIVPSMELENVLDKSPRASDFGFTGAYKDVKLPLSRNTLKSNSENILGEESSINDSSCSGQRSSKILNRSLSLGLESIPEENMIDVHENDGQGS
;
A
#
# COMPACT_ATOMS: atom_id res chain seq x y z
N MET A 1 -8.16 17.24 7.12
CA MET A 1 -8.59 15.91 7.60
C MET A 1 -7.45 15.21 8.32
N ILE A 2 -6.42 14.77 7.59
CA ILE A 2 -5.30 14.00 8.17
C ILE A 2 -4.34 14.85 9.04
N LEU A 3 -4.24 16.16 8.77
CA LEU A 3 -3.27 17.06 9.43
C LEU A 3 -3.74 17.68 10.77
N ARG A 4 -5.01 17.52 11.17
CA ARG A 4 -5.60 18.29 12.29
C ARG A 4 -5.55 17.58 13.65
N ASN A 5 -5.13 16.33 13.71
CA ASN A 5 -5.17 15.56 14.94
C ASN A 5 -3.89 15.74 15.76
N GLU A 6 -3.99 16.53 16.83
CA GLU A 6 -2.91 16.77 17.81
C GLU A 6 -2.49 15.49 18.56
N ASN A 7 -3.33 14.45 18.55
CA ASN A 7 -3.11 13.18 19.25
C ASN A 7 -2.67 12.02 18.34
N GLY A 8 -2.49 12.22 17.03
CA GLY A 8 -1.83 11.20 16.18
C GLY A 8 -2.47 10.83 14.85
N GLY A 9 -3.11 11.75 14.12
CA GLY A 9 -3.81 11.43 12.87
C GLY A 9 -2.93 10.89 11.73
N LEU A 10 -1.62 11.11 11.80
CA LEU A 10 -0.62 10.56 10.87
C LEU A 10 0.19 9.41 11.47
N LYS A 11 -0.21 8.82 12.61
CA LYS A 11 0.59 7.77 13.29
C LYS A 11 0.65 6.46 12.51
N SER A 12 -0.42 6.07 11.81
CA SER A 12 -0.42 4.82 11.06
C SER A 12 0.21 4.97 9.66
N PRO A 13 1.04 3.99 9.21
CA PRO A 13 1.57 3.97 7.84
C PRO A 13 0.47 4.06 6.79
N TYR A 14 -0.66 3.37 7.02
CA TYR A 14 -1.81 3.41 6.13
C TYR A 14 -2.31 4.84 5.89
N SER A 15 -2.50 5.64 6.95
CA SER A 15 -2.95 7.02 6.83
C SER A 15 -1.94 7.89 6.06
N ARG A 16 -0.63 7.68 6.26
CA ARG A 16 0.44 8.39 5.53
C ARG A 16 0.47 8.04 4.04
N ILE A 17 0.26 6.77 3.70
CA ILE A 17 0.14 6.30 2.31
C ILE A 17 -1.05 6.96 1.61
N ILE A 18 -2.23 6.93 2.25
CA ILE A 18 -3.44 7.55 1.69
C ILE A 18 -3.30 9.07 1.58
N PHE A 19 -2.62 9.71 2.54
CA PHE A 19 -2.30 11.12 2.45
C PHE A 19 -1.42 11.42 1.23
N GLY A 20 -0.35 10.64 1.01
CA GLY A 20 0.51 10.77 -0.16
C GLY A 20 -0.23 10.57 -1.48
N LEU A 21 -1.11 9.56 -1.54
CA LEU A 21 -2.00 9.29 -2.67
C LEU A 21 -2.90 10.51 -2.97
N SER A 22 -3.56 11.04 -1.94
CA SER A 22 -4.47 12.18 -2.06
C SER A 22 -3.74 13.48 -2.44
N LEU A 23 -2.52 13.66 -1.94
CA LEU A 23 -1.67 14.79 -2.29
C LEU A 23 -1.27 14.73 -3.77
N GLY A 24 -0.94 13.54 -4.28
CA GLY A 24 -0.71 13.29 -5.70
C GLY A 24 -1.92 13.64 -6.57
N ASP A 25 -3.11 13.15 -6.19
CA ASP A 25 -4.37 13.46 -6.88
C ASP A 25 -4.67 14.98 -6.89
N MET A 26 -4.38 15.68 -5.80
CA MET A 26 -4.56 17.14 -5.71
C MET A 26 -3.60 17.88 -6.65
N ILE A 27 -2.30 17.55 -6.62
CA ILE A 27 -1.29 18.19 -7.49
C ILE A 27 -1.64 17.94 -8.96
N TYR A 28 -2.00 16.71 -9.31
CA TYR A 28 -2.45 16.35 -10.65
C TYR A 28 -3.69 17.15 -11.08
N SER A 29 -4.68 17.28 -10.20
CA SER A 29 -5.90 18.06 -10.46
C SER A 29 -5.62 19.54 -10.69
N LEU A 30 -4.66 20.13 -9.95
CA LEU A 30 -4.20 21.50 -10.21
C LEU A 30 -3.63 21.64 -11.63
N GLY A 31 -2.84 20.65 -12.06
CA GLY A 31 -2.33 20.59 -13.43
C GLY A 31 -3.43 20.59 -14.49
N LEU A 32 -4.50 19.82 -14.26
CA LEU A 32 -5.67 19.77 -15.15
C LEU A 32 -6.46 21.08 -15.18
N ILE A 33 -6.70 21.70 -14.01
CA ILE A 33 -7.51 22.93 -13.89
C ILE A 33 -6.77 24.14 -14.49
N PHE A 34 -5.47 24.29 -14.18
CA PHE A 34 -4.69 25.44 -14.61
C PHE A 34 -4.05 25.27 -15.98
N GLY A 35 -3.95 24.05 -16.50
CA GLY A 35 -3.39 23.73 -17.81
C GLY A 35 -3.87 24.61 -18.96
N PRO A 36 -5.20 24.78 -19.18
CA PRO A 36 -5.72 25.61 -20.26
C PRO A 36 -5.33 27.09 -20.15
N ILE A 37 -5.22 27.60 -18.92
CA ILE A 37 -4.94 29.01 -18.65
C ILE A 37 -3.44 29.29 -18.78
N ALA A 38 -2.61 28.36 -18.32
CA ALA A 38 -1.15 28.45 -18.31
C ALA A 38 -0.51 28.34 -19.69
N ALA A 39 -1.25 27.89 -20.71
CA ALA A 39 -0.76 27.85 -22.07
C ALA A 39 -0.40 29.27 -22.59
N PRO A 40 0.68 29.42 -23.38
CA PRO A 40 1.10 30.69 -23.97
C PRO A 40 -0.01 31.34 -24.82
N LYS A 41 -0.16 32.67 -24.76
CA LYS A 41 -1.20 33.43 -25.48
C LYS A 41 -1.17 33.26 -27.00
N ASP A 42 0.00 32.98 -27.56
CA ASP A 42 0.25 32.72 -28.97
C ASP A 42 -0.13 31.30 -29.42
N THR A 43 -0.59 30.44 -28.48
CA THR A 43 -1.04 29.10 -28.83
C THR A 43 -2.27 29.16 -29.76
N PRO A 44 -2.17 28.65 -31.00
CA PRO A 44 -3.22 28.84 -32.00
C PRO A 44 -4.54 28.16 -31.59
N MET A 45 -5.65 28.87 -31.84
CA MET A 45 -7.02 28.39 -31.64
C MET A 45 -7.39 28.02 -30.18
N LYS A 46 -6.89 28.76 -29.18
CA LYS A 46 -7.17 28.51 -27.76
C LYS A 46 -7.82 29.71 -27.07
N LEU A 47 -9.09 29.54 -26.69
CA LEU A 47 -9.89 30.59 -26.05
C LEU A 47 -9.37 30.98 -24.65
N TRP A 48 -8.70 30.04 -23.96
CA TRP A 48 -8.32 30.17 -22.55
C TRP A 48 -6.84 30.41 -22.31
N ALA A 49 -6.00 30.35 -23.35
CA ALA A 49 -4.56 30.50 -23.23
C ALA A 49 -4.22 31.96 -22.89
N ARG A 50 -3.79 32.20 -21.65
CA ARG A 50 -3.44 33.53 -21.12
C ARG A 50 -2.05 33.59 -20.50
N GLY A 51 -1.36 32.45 -20.44
CA GLY A 51 -0.07 32.30 -19.79
C GLY A 51 1.11 32.66 -20.69
N THR A 52 2.27 32.22 -20.24
CA THR A 52 3.56 32.29 -20.91
C THR A 52 4.17 30.88 -20.99
N VAL A 53 5.33 30.75 -21.61
CA VAL A 53 6.05 29.47 -21.67
C VAL A 53 6.38 28.98 -20.26
N GLU A 54 6.82 29.88 -19.39
CA GLU A 54 7.21 29.57 -18.01
C GLU A 54 6.02 29.08 -17.18
N THR A 55 4.83 29.68 -17.35
CA THR A 55 3.63 29.16 -16.65
C THR A 55 3.24 27.78 -17.15
N CYS A 56 3.42 27.51 -18.45
CA CYS A 56 3.14 26.20 -19.03
C CYS A 56 4.14 25.15 -18.54
N GLU A 57 5.41 25.49 -18.44
CA GLU A 57 6.46 24.64 -17.87
C GLU A 57 6.18 24.28 -16.40
N PHE A 58 5.84 25.28 -15.59
CA PHE A 58 5.51 25.06 -14.19
C PHE A 58 4.29 24.13 -14.02
N ILE A 59 3.22 24.37 -14.78
CA ILE A 59 2.03 23.52 -14.73
C ILE A 59 2.30 22.13 -15.30
N GLY A 60 3.10 22.02 -16.36
CA GLY A 60 3.54 20.73 -16.91
C GLY A 60 4.38 19.92 -15.92
N PHE A 61 5.27 20.60 -15.19
CA PHE A 61 6.05 20.01 -14.11
C PHE A 61 5.15 19.47 -12.99
N LEU A 62 4.14 20.23 -12.56
CA LEU A 62 3.16 19.74 -11.57
C LEU A 62 2.34 18.56 -12.11
N PHE A 63 1.90 18.63 -13.36
CA PHE A 63 1.16 17.55 -14.02
C PHE A 63 1.98 16.25 -14.08
N ASN A 64 3.31 16.35 -14.12
CA ASN A 64 4.22 15.21 -14.09
C ASN A 64 4.11 14.34 -12.83
N PHE A 65 3.62 14.91 -11.72
CA PHE A 65 3.35 14.15 -10.49
C PHE A 65 2.13 13.22 -10.61
N MET A 66 1.45 13.16 -11.75
CA MET A 66 0.43 12.13 -12.02
C MET A 66 0.94 10.71 -11.74
N SER A 67 2.23 10.44 -11.97
CA SER A 67 2.82 9.11 -11.73
C SER A 67 2.92 8.73 -10.25
N THR A 68 2.72 9.65 -9.29
CA THR A 68 2.68 9.28 -7.86
C THR A 68 1.49 8.40 -7.52
N VAL A 69 0.35 8.59 -8.20
CA VAL A 69 -0.91 7.89 -7.91
C VAL A 69 -0.81 6.37 -8.15
N PRO A 70 -0.31 5.88 -9.31
CA PRO A 70 -0.09 4.45 -9.51
C PRO A 70 0.90 3.86 -8.51
N PHE A 71 2.00 4.57 -8.20
CA PHE A 71 2.96 4.10 -7.21
C PHE A 71 2.37 3.98 -5.81
N TYR A 72 1.59 4.96 -5.35
CA TYR A 72 0.92 4.86 -4.05
C TYR A 72 -0.13 3.76 -4.02
N SER A 73 -0.82 3.51 -5.13
CA SER A 73 -1.76 2.40 -5.27
C SER A 73 -1.05 1.05 -5.16
N ALA A 74 0.09 0.88 -5.84
CA ALA A 74 0.94 -0.29 -5.70
C ALA A 74 1.47 -0.43 -4.26
N PHE A 75 1.94 0.66 -3.67
CA PHE A 75 2.44 0.69 -2.30
C PHE A 75 1.36 0.30 -1.27
N LEU A 76 0.12 0.73 -1.50
CA LEU A 76 -1.02 0.35 -0.67
C LEU A 76 -1.31 -1.15 -0.73
N THR A 77 -1.28 -1.76 -1.93
CA THR A 77 -1.44 -3.22 -2.04
C THR A 77 -0.30 -3.97 -1.37
N TYR A 78 0.93 -3.46 -1.48
CA TYR A 78 2.10 -4.02 -0.81
C TYR A 78 2.00 -3.93 0.71
N TYR A 79 1.51 -2.81 1.24
CA TYR A 79 1.22 -2.65 2.67
C TYR A 79 0.23 -3.71 3.17
N PHE A 80 -0.90 -3.91 2.46
CA PHE A 80 -1.88 -4.94 2.84
C PHE A 80 -1.30 -6.35 2.76
N TYR A 81 -0.50 -6.64 1.73
CA TYR A 81 0.21 -7.90 1.61
C TYR A 81 1.11 -8.15 2.83
N GLN A 82 1.96 -7.18 3.21
CA GLN A 82 2.86 -7.30 4.34
C GLN A 82 2.13 -7.45 5.68
N ARG A 83 1.05 -6.69 5.88
CA ARG A 83 0.24 -6.72 7.11
C ARG A 83 -0.51 -8.03 7.28
N VAL A 84 -1.19 -8.51 6.24
CA VAL A 84 -2.11 -9.64 6.38
C VAL A 84 -1.39 -10.97 6.22
N ILE A 85 -0.48 -11.08 5.25
CA ILE A 85 0.22 -12.35 4.94
C ILE A 85 1.48 -12.49 5.77
N CYS A 86 2.37 -11.49 5.73
CA CYS A 86 3.65 -11.56 6.44
C CYS A 86 3.56 -11.14 7.91
N LYS A 87 2.35 -10.77 8.39
CA LYS A 87 2.08 -10.34 9.78
C LYS A 87 3.05 -9.26 10.28
N VAL A 88 3.53 -8.41 9.37
CA VAL A 88 4.44 -7.31 9.71
C VAL A 88 3.69 -6.31 10.59
N GLN A 89 4.28 -5.92 11.72
CA GLN A 89 3.72 -4.89 12.58
C GLN A 89 3.82 -3.50 11.92
N PRO A 90 2.87 -2.58 12.16
CA PRO A 90 2.88 -1.27 11.52
C PRO A 90 4.16 -0.48 11.81
N ASP A 91 4.71 -0.57 13.02
CA ASP A 91 5.92 0.16 13.41
C ASP A 91 7.17 -0.35 12.68
N VAL A 92 7.28 -1.67 12.54
CA VAL A 92 8.34 -2.30 11.74
C VAL A 92 8.21 -1.87 10.28
N PHE A 93 6.99 -1.81 9.75
CA PHE A 93 6.75 -1.36 8.39
C PHE A 93 7.14 0.11 8.21
N ALA A 94 6.72 0.96 9.15
CA ALA A 94 6.99 2.39 9.17
C ALA A 94 8.48 2.70 9.19
N LYS A 95 9.25 1.94 9.98
CA LYS A 95 10.68 2.16 10.13
C LYS A 95 11.47 1.59 8.95
N LYS A 96 11.08 0.43 8.44
CA LYS A 96 11.90 -0.34 7.48
C LYS A 96 11.52 -0.14 6.02
N TYR A 97 10.24 -0.07 5.67
CA TYR A 97 9.81 -0.08 4.27
C TYR A 97 9.31 1.29 3.82
N GLU A 98 8.56 1.97 4.67
CA GLU A 98 7.86 3.20 4.32
C GLU A 98 8.75 4.36 3.80
N PRO A 99 9.91 4.67 4.40
CA PRO A 99 10.74 5.78 3.95
C PRO A 99 11.22 5.60 2.50
N TYR A 100 11.64 4.39 2.15
CA TYR A 100 12.10 4.06 0.79
C TYR A 100 10.98 4.19 -0.23
N LEU A 101 9.77 3.75 0.12
CA LEU A 101 8.63 3.75 -0.78
C LEU A 101 8.10 5.18 -1.02
N HIS A 102 8.12 6.05 -0.01
CA HIS A 102 7.84 7.47 -0.20
C HIS A 102 8.91 8.17 -1.04
N VAL A 103 10.20 7.94 -0.74
CA VAL A 103 11.30 8.54 -1.51
C VAL A 103 11.21 8.13 -2.97
N LEU A 104 11.02 6.84 -3.26
CA LEU A 104 10.86 6.34 -4.63
C LEU A 104 9.68 7.01 -5.34
N THR A 105 8.53 7.09 -4.68
CA THR A 105 7.30 7.64 -5.25
C THR A 105 7.42 9.12 -5.62
N TRP A 106 8.13 9.93 -4.82
CA TRP A 106 8.30 11.36 -5.08
C TRP A 106 9.52 11.68 -5.94
N ALA A 107 10.63 10.95 -5.77
CA ALA A 107 11.85 11.18 -6.52
C ALA A 107 11.63 10.91 -8.02
N TYR A 108 10.84 9.89 -8.37
CA TYR A 108 10.58 9.52 -9.76
C TYR A 108 9.97 10.65 -10.62
N PRO A 109 8.80 11.23 -10.28
CA PRO A 109 8.23 12.36 -11.02
C PRO A 109 9.07 13.62 -10.86
N PHE A 110 9.75 13.83 -9.73
CA PHE A 110 10.60 15.00 -9.55
C PHE A 110 11.76 15.00 -10.53
N ILE A 111 12.52 13.90 -10.60
CA ILE A 111 13.67 13.75 -11.53
C ILE A 111 13.19 13.91 -12.97
N GLY A 112 12.12 13.22 -13.35
CA GLY A 112 11.59 13.33 -14.71
C GLY A 112 11.06 14.73 -15.04
N GLY A 113 10.51 15.44 -14.06
CA GLY A 113 10.09 16.83 -14.21
C GLY A 113 11.28 17.77 -14.40
N CYS A 114 12.35 17.60 -13.60
CA CYS A 114 13.58 18.37 -13.77
C CYS A 114 14.21 18.13 -15.16
N VAL A 115 14.28 16.87 -15.60
CA VAL A 115 14.75 16.53 -16.96
C VAL A 115 13.89 17.22 -18.01
N GLY A 116 12.56 17.17 -17.88
CA GLY A 116 11.63 17.84 -18.78
C GLY A 116 11.82 19.36 -18.84
N LEU A 117 12.10 20.01 -17.70
CA LEU A 117 12.41 21.44 -17.65
C LEU A 117 13.75 21.75 -18.33
N THR A 118 14.81 21.00 -18.02
CA THR A 118 16.15 21.25 -18.60
C THR A 118 16.21 21.02 -20.11
N LEU A 119 15.27 20.26 -20.66
CA LEU A 119 15.18 19.92 -22.08
C LEU A 119 14.05 20.67 -22.80
N ASP A 120 13.44 21.67 -22.16
CA ASP A 120 12.34 22.47 -22.74
C ASP A 120 11.17 21.63 -23.28
N MET A 121 10.88 20.51 -22.60
CA MET A 121 9.92 19.52 -23.10
C MET A 121 8.47 19.87 -22.78
N PHE A 122 8.21 20.74 -21.82
CA PHE A 122 6.85 21.10 -21.44
C PHE A 122 6.28 22.14 -22.40
N ASN A 123 5.29 21.70 -23.18
CA ASN A 123 4.65 22.51 -24.22
C ASN A 123 3.12 22.28 -24.18
N PRO A 124 2.32 23.22 -24.71
CA PRO A 124 0.88 23.04 -24.77
C PRO A 124 0.54 21.85 -25.68
N SER A 125 -0.33 20.95 -25.18
CA SER A 125 -0.90 19.86 -25.96
C SER A 125 -1.63 20.37 -27.22
N ARG A 126 -1.95 19.49 -28.18
CA ARG A 126 -2.70 19.85 -29.41
C ARG A 126 -3.97 20.64 -29.17
N ARG A 127 -4.66 20.36 -28.07
CA ARG A 127 -5.87 21.09 -27.69
C ARG A 127 -5.61 22.30 -26.82
N GLY A 128 -4.36 22.60 -26.45
CA GLY A 128 -3.96 23.66 -25.53
C GLY A 128 -4.67 23.55 -24.19
N SER A 129 -5.20 22.36 -23.87
CA SER A 129 -5.98 22.10 -22.67
C SER A 129 -5.09 21.71 -21.50
N MET A 130 -3.85 21.33 -21.78
CA MET A 130 -2.88 20.86 -20.80
C MET A 130 -1.48 21.20 -21.30
N CYS A 131 -0.57 21.46 -20.37
CA CYS A 131 0.86 21.54 -20.62
C CYS A 131 1.48 20.19 -20.27
N ILE A 132 2.12 19.55 -21.25
CA ILE A 132 2.64 18.19 -21.14
C ILE A 132 4.00 18.10 -21.84
N MET A 133 4.71 16.99 -21.64
CA MET A 133 5.93 16.70 -22.38
C MET A 133 5.59 16.38 -23.85
N VAL A 134 5.77 17.34 -24.75
CA VAL A 134 5.49 17.24 -26.19
C VAL A 134 6.36 18.23 -26.96
N GLU A 135 6.60 17.97 -28.23
CA GLU A 135 7.32 18.87 -29.14
C GLU A 135 6.55 20.18 -29.39
N SER A 136 7.30 21.24 -29.71
CA SER A 136 6.76 22.50 -30.22
C SER A 136 7.57 23.03 -31.41
N PRO A 137 6.92 23.45 -32.51
CA PRO A 137 5.48 23.33 -32.78
C PRO A 137 5.04 21.86 -32.88
N LEU A 138 3.75 21.59 -32.67
CA LEU A 138 3.21 20.24 -32.74
C LEU A 138 3.46 19.63 -34.12
N HIS A 139 3.87 18.36 -34.18
CA HIS A 139 4.19 17.64 -35.41
C HIS A 139 5.42 18.15 -36.18
N CYS A 140 6.25 19.03 -35.61
CA CYS A 140 7.55 19.37 -36.21
C CYS A 140 8.47 18.13 -36.35
N VAL A 141 8.18 17.06 -35.59
CA VAL A 141 8.86 15.77 -35.72
C VAL A 141 8.48 15.05 -37.02
N ASP A 142 7.20 15.11 -37.38
CA ASP A 142 6.63 14.38 -38.51
C ASP A 142 6.85 15.13 -39.83
N ASP A 143 7.00 16.46 -39.77
CA ASP A 143 7.15 17.34 -40.93
C ASP A 143 8.58 17.91 -41.03
N PRO A 144 9.41 17.44 -41.97
CA PRO A 144 10.78 17.93 -42.12
C PRO A 144 10.87 19.38 -42.58
N SER A 145 9.77 19.99 -43.03
CA SER A 145 9.73 21.40 -43.42
C SER A 145 9.59 22.35 -42.22
N MET A 146 9.28 21.82 -41.03
CA MET A 146 9.05 22.60 -39.82
C MET A 146 10.16 22.34 -38.80
N GLU A 147 10.94 23.38 -38.49
CA GLU A 147 11.98 23.29 -37.46
C GLU A 147 11.36 23.23 -36.05
N CYS A 148 11.70 22.20 -35.27
CA CYS A 148 11.30 22.11 -33.86
C CYS A 148 12.05 23.16 -33.03
N THR A 149 11.33 24.09 -32.41
CA THR A 149 11.93 25.12 -31.56
C THR A 149 12.13 24.65 -30.13
N ARG A 150 11.31 23.71 -29.65
CA ARG A 150 11.37 23.15 -28.29
C ARG A 150 11.08 21.65 -28.28
N GLY A 151 11.76 20.93 -27.39
CA GLY A 151 11.64 19.47 -27.26
C GLY A 151 12.25 18.70 -28.44
N SER A 152 13.51 18.29 -28.31
CA SER A 152 14.22 17.52 -29.34
C SER A 152 13.49 16.21 -29.71
N GLN A 153 13.38 15.96 -31.02
CA GLN A 153 12.66 14.85 -31.68
C GLN A 153 12.72 13.49 -30.95
N LYS A 154 13.91 12.97 -30.69
CA LYS A 154 14.09 11.60 -30.16
C LYS A 154 13.91 11.53 -28.65
N THR A 155 14.30 12.60 -27.97
CA THR A 155 14.31 12.64 -26.50
C THR A 155 12.90 12.85 -25.96
N THR A 156 12.09 13.69 -26.61
CA THR A 156 10.72 14.00 -26.16
C THR A 156 9.82 12.76 -26.13
N PHE A 157 9.84 11.95 -27.18
CA PHE A 157 9.02 10.74 -27.25
C PHE A 157 9.43 9.70 -26.20
N MET A 158 10.74 9.40 -26.08
CA MET A 158 11.23 8.43 -25.10
C MET A 158 10.95 8.87 -23.66
N VAL A 159 11.30 10.11 -23.31
CA VAL A 159 11.18 10.61 -21.93
C VAL A 159 9.71 10.86 -21.57
N GLY A 160 8.91 11.42 -22.48
CA GLY A 160 7.51 11.73 -22.21
C GLY A 160 6.59 10.51 -22.22
N SER A 161 6.69 9.64 -23.24
CA SER A 161 5.72 8.54 -23.41
C SER A 161 6.14 7.25 -22.70
N ILE A 162 7.41 6.86 -22.79
CA ILE A 162 7.87 5.58 -22.24
C ILE A 162 8.19 5.74 -20.75
N TYR A 163 9.04 6.73 -20.41
CA TYR A 163 9.43 6.92 -19.01
C TYR A 163 8.22 7.37 -18.18
N GLN A 164 7.63 8.54 -18.42
CA GLN A 164 6.58 9.04 -17.50
C GLN A 164 5.29 8.20 -17.43
N ILE A 165 4.84 7.64 -18.56
CA ILE A 165 3.54 6.95 -18.61
C ILE A 165 3.73 5.45 -18.53
N LEU A 166 4.49 4.85 -19.44
CA LEU A 166 4.49 3.39 -19.56
C LEU A 166 5.14 2.70 -18.35
N ILE A 167 6.30 3.18 -17.90
CA ILE A 167 7.07 2.53 -16.81
C ILE A 167 6.29 2.51 -15.47
N PRO A 168 5.81 3.64 -14.91
CA PRO A 168 5.07 3.64 -13.65
C PRO A 168 3.81 2.79 -13.72
N PHE A 169 3.12 2.81 -14.85
CA PHE A 169 1.89 2.04 -15.03
C PHE A 169 2.17 0.54 -15.09
N ILE A 170 3.13 0.09 -15.91
CA ILE A 170 3.46 -1.34 -15.98
C ILE A 170 3.95 -1.83 -14.61
N ILE A 171 4.91 -1.13 -13.99
CA ILE A 171 5.45 -1.54 -12.69
C ILE A 171 4.34 -1.61 -11.63
N SER A 172 3.51 -0.57 -11.54
CA SER A 172 2.45 -0.51 -10.53
C SER A 172 1.35 -1.54 -10.81
N PHE A 173 0.95 -1.70 -12.06
CA PHE A 173 -0.05 -2.70 -12.47
C PHE A 173 0.43 -4.12 -12.18
N SER A 174 1.68 -4.46 -12.56
CA SER A 174 2.28 -5.75 -12.25
C SER A 174 2.36 -5.99 -10.74
N CYS A 175 2.79 -4.99 -9.97
CA CYS A 175 2.84 -5.07 -8.51
C CYS A 175 1.46 -5.33 -7.89
N VAL A 176 0.45 -4.59 -8.33
CA VAL A 176 -0.95 -4.75 -7.88
C VAL A 176 -1.47 -6.14 -8.20
N VAL A 177 -1.28 -6.62 -9.44
CA VAL A 177 -1.72 -7.96 -9.85
C VAL A 177 -1.04 -9.04 -9.03
N VAL A 178 0.29 -8.99 -8.88
CA VAL A 178 1.04 -9.98 -8.09
C VAL A 178 0.58 -9.98 -6.62
N ASN A 179 0.47 -8.82 -5.99
CA ASN A 179 0.05 -8.71 -4.59
C ASN A 179 -1.38 -9.24 -4.40
N LEU A 180 -2.30 -8.91 -5.32
CA LEU A 180 -3.67 -9.38 -5.25
C LEU A 180 -3.77 -10.88 -5.48
N SER A 181 -3.08 -11.43 -6.49
CA SER A 181 -3.07 -12.87 -6.75
C SER A 181 -2.57 -13.62 -5.51
N ARG A 182 -1.47 -13.16 -4.89
CA ARG A 182 -0.96 -13.77 -3.65
C ARG A 182 -1.96 -13.63 -2.50
N PHE A 183 -2.64 -12.49 -2.40
CA PHE A 183 -3.59 -12.23 -1.33
C PHE A 183 -4.87 -13.06 -1.45
N THR A 184 -5.45 -13.15 -2.64
CA THR A 184 -6.61 -14.01 -2.95
C THR A 184 -6.28 -15.48 -2.73
N LEU A 185 -5.11 -15.95 -3.18
CA LEU A 185 -4.67 -17.33 -2.94
C LEU A 185 -4.48 -17.63 -1.45
N TYR A 186 -3.98 -16.66 -0.68
CA TYR A 186 -3.84 -16.80 0.77
C TYR A 186 -5.21 -16.91 1.46
N ILE A 187 -6.16 -16.01 1.16
CA ILE A 187 -7.51 -16.05 1.75
C ILE A 187 -8.24 -17.33 1.37
N TYR A 188 -8.16 -17.73 0.09
CA TYR A 188 -8.77 -18.99 -0.37
C TYR A 188 -8.24 -20.21 0.39
N ARG A 189 -6.93 -20.25 0.68
CA ARG A 189 -6.33 -21.32 1.48
C ARG A 189 -6.79 -21.28 2.94
N GLU A 190 -6.86 -20.10 3.54
CA GLU A 190 -7.29 -19.92 4.92
C GLU A 190 -8.77 -20.30 5.12
N GLU A 191 -9.64 -19.88 4.21
CA GLU A 191 -11.06 -20.23 4.22
C GLU A 191 -11.27 -21.74 4.06
N LYS A 192 -10.52 -22.39 3.16
CA LYS A 192 -10.57 -23.84 3.00
C LYS A 192 -10.19 -24.56 4.31
N MET A 193 -9.15 -24.10 5.00
CA MET A 193 -8.72 -24.68 6.28
C MET A 193 -9.76 -24.49 7.38
N LEU A 194 -10.41 -23.32 7.44
CA LEU A 194 -11.49 -23.05 8.40
C LEU A 194 -12.71 -23.92 8.12
N ASN A 195 -13.13 -24.04 6.86
CA ASN A 195 -14.26 -24.89 6.47
C ASN A 195 -13.99 -26.36 6.79
N ASP A 196 -12.77 -26.85 6.58
CA ASP A 196 -12.40 -28.23 6.94
C ASP A 196 -12.48 -28.47 8.45
N VAL A 197 -12.07 -27.49 9.27
CA VAL A 197 -12.19 -27.56 10.74
C VAL A 197 -13.66 -27.53 11.18
N THR A 198 -14.47 -26.63 10.62
CA THR A 198 -15.90 -26.54 10.91
C THR A 198 -16.64 -27.83 10.55
N LEU A 199 -16.33 -28.42 9.38
CA LEU A 199 -16.91 -29.70 8.95
C LEU A 199 -16.47 -30.87 9.84
N ARG A 200 -15.24 -30.85 10.37
CA ARG A 200 -14.76 -31.86 11.32
C ARG A 200 -15.44 -31.71 12.68
N ASN A 201 -15.60 -30.49 13.18
CA ASN A 201 -16.29 -30.22 14.44
C ASN A 201 -17.78 -30.61 14.35
N LYS A 202 -18.45 -30.27 13.24
CA LYS A 202 -19.84 -30.70 13.00
C LYS A 202 -19.99 -32.22 12.98
N ARG A 203 -19.04 -32.93 12.37
CA ARG A 203 -19.02 -34.39 12.37
C ARG A 203 -18.80 -34.98 13.76
N ARG A 204 -17.96 -34.35 14.60
CA ARG A 204 -17.76 -34.78 16.00
C ARG A 204 -19.04 -34.62 16.82
N ILE A 205 -19.65 -33.44 16.79
CA ILE A 205 -20.90 -33.16 17.50
C ILE A 205 -22.01 -34.12 17.05
N SER A 206 -22.13 -34.37 15.74
CA SER A 206 -23.12 -35.32 15.20
C SER A 206 -22.87 -36.76 15.62
N ASN A 207 -21.61 -37.16 15.84
CA ASN A 207 -21.28 -38.50 16.29
C ASN A 207 -21.51 -38.64 17.80
N ASP A 208 -21.11 -37.66 18.60
CA ASP A 208 -21.30 -37.66 20.06
C ASP A 208 -22.80 -37.63 20.41
N GLY A 209 -23.61 -36.84 19.69
CA GLY A 209 -25.06 -36.81 19.87
C GLY A 209 -25.73 -38.15 19.55
N ARG A 210 -25.22 -38.89 18.56
CA ARG A 210 -25.72 -40.23 18.22
C ARG A 210 -25.37 -41.26 19.29
N GLU A 211 -24.17 -41.18 19.87
CA GLU A 211 -23.75 -42.10 20.94
C GLU A 211 -24.60 -41.90 22.22
N ILE A 212 -24.93 -40.64 22.56
CA ILE A 212 -25.83 -40.33 23.69
C ILE A 212 -27.26 -40.83 23.42
N GLN A 213 -27.75 -40.67 22.18
CA GLN A 213 -29.09 -41.16 21.82
C GLN A 213 -29.17 -42.70 21.82
N GLU A 214 -28.12 -43.39 21.37
CA GLU A 214 -28.04 -44.86 21.44
C GLU A 214 -27.99 -45.35 22.90
N GLN A 215 -27.25 -44.67 23.80
CA GLN A 215 -27.23 -45.01 25.24
C GLN A 215 -28.58 -44.76 25.95
N ASN A 216 -29.29 -43.70 25.59
CA ASN A 216 -30.60 -43.40 26.19
C ASN A 216 -31.70 -44.34 25.67
N SER A 217 -31.57 -44.87 24.45
CA SER A 217 -32.56 -45.81 23.89
C SER A 217 -32.49 -47.21 24.51
N GLU A 218 -31.37 -47.60 25.14
CA GLU A 218 -31.26 -48.88 25.86
C GLU A 218 -31.77 -48.82 27.31
N ASN A 219 -31.88 -47.63 27.90
CA ASN A 219 -32.45 -47.44 29.23
C ASN A 219 -33.98 -47.24 29.13
N ASN A 220 -34.73 -48.34 29.26
CA ASN A 220 -36.20 -48.40 29.24
C ASN A 220 -36.89 -47.19 29.89
N ILE A 221 -37.52 -46.36 29.05
CA ILE A 221 -38.36 -45.23 29.44
C ILE A 221 -39.62 -45.75 30.16
N THR A 222 -39.72 -45.41 31.43
CA THR A 222 -40.97 -45.42 32.19
C THR A 222 -41.72 -44.10 31.93
N ASN A 223 -43.05 -44.12 31.91
CA ASN A 223 -43.96 -43.07 31.41
C ASN A 223 -43.93 -41.68 32.10
N GLU A 224 -42.87 -41.26 32.80
CA GLU A 224 -42.77 -39.95 33.47
C GLU A 224 -42.02 -38.86 32.66
N ASP A 225 -41.48 -39.16 31.47
CA ASP A 225 -40.48 -38.29 30.81
C ASP A 225 -40.99 -37.27 29.77
N GLU A 226 -42.31 -37.14 29.54
CA GLU A 226 -42.83 -36.24 28.50
C GLU A 226 -42.62 -34.73 28.84
N GLU A 227 -42.53 -34.38 30.13
CA GLU A 227 -42.31 -32.98 30.58
C GLU A 227 -40.83 -32.54 30.43
N ASN A 228 -39.89 -33.49 30.43
CA ASN A 228 -38.45 -33.20 30.28
C ASN A 228 -38.04 -32.94 28.83
N VAL A 229 -38.77 -33.47 27.83
CA VAL A 229 -38.45 -33.28 26.41
C VAL A 229 -38.66 -31.82 25.97
N LEU A 230 -39.71 -31.15 26.47
CA LEU A 230 -39.98 -29.75 26.18
C LEU A 230 -38.95 -28.78 26.80
N ALA A 231 -38.33 -29.15 27.93
CA ALA A 231 -37.27 -28.35 28.54
C ALA A 231 -35.95 -28.43 27.74
N VAL A 232 -35.70 -29.54 27.04
CA VAL A 232 -34.47 -29.73 26.24
C VAL A 232 -34.52 -28.92 24.94
N GLU A 233 -35.65 -28.83 24.25
CA GLU A 233 -35.79 -27.98 23.04
C GLU A 233 -35.62 -26.48 23.36
N ALA A 234 -36.10 -26.03 24.52
CA ALA A 234 -35.93 -24.64 24.95
C ALA A 234 -34.46 -24.27 25.25
N ILE A 235 -33.66 -25.22 25.74
CA ILE A 235 -32.22 -25.04 25.99
C ILE A 235 -31.42 -25.06 24.67
N GLU A 236 -31.91 -25.73 23.64
CA GLU A 236 -31.27 -25.79 22.32
C GLU A 236 -31.44 -24.48 21.53
N GLU A 237 -32.54 -23.74 21.74
CA GLU A 237 -32.75 -22.43 21.10
C GLU A 237 -31.92 -21.32 21.74
N GLU A 238 -31.63 -21.39 23.05
CA GLU A 238 -30.79 -20.41 23.76
C GLU A 238 -29.28 -20.64 23.55
N ASN A 239 -28.86 -21.86 23.20
CA ASN A 239 -27.46 -22.18 22.88
C ASN A 239 -27.14 -22.15 21.39
N LYS A 240 -28.02 -21.59 20.56
CA LYS A 240 -27.70 -21.37 19.15
C LYS A 240 -26.46 -20.48 19.12
N PRO A 241 -25.27 -21.02 18.82
CA PRO A 241 -24.06 -20.22 18.88
C PRO A 241 -24.29 -19.07 17.93
N ASP A 242 -24.13 -17.84 18.42
CA ASP A 242 -24.25 -16.64 17.59
C ASP A 242 -23.33 -16.83 16.37
N ASP A 243 -23.92 -17.29 15.27
CA ASP A 243 -23.25 -17.63 14.00
C ASP A 243 -22.70 -16.37 13.31
N ALA A 244 -22.75 -15.23 14.00
CA ALA A 244 -21.98 -14.04 13.70
C ALA A 244 -20.49 -14.32 13.95
N VAL A 245 -19.91 -15.24 13.16
CA VAL A 245 -18.47 -15.39 13.01
C VAL A 245 -17.92 -13.98 12.78
N PRO A 246 -17.13 -13.45 13.74
CA PRO A 246 -16.63 -12.09 13.65
C PRO A 246 -15.94 -11.95 12.30
N TYR A 247 -16.45 -11.03 11.47
CA TYR A 247 -15.82 -10.76 10.17
C TYR A 247 -14.35 -10.49 10.42
N THR A 248 -13.50 -11.43 10.00
CA THR A 248 -12.07 -11.34 10.30
C THR A 248 -11.53 -10.05 9.71
N LEU A 249 -10.67 -9.35 10.46
CA LEU A 249 -9.97 -8.17 9.99
C LEU A 249 -9.36 -8.39 8.60
N ALA A 250 -8.87 -9.60 8.34
CA ALA A 250 -8.35 -10.03 7.06
C ALA A 250 -9.38 -9.87 5.92
N ARG A 251 -10.65 -10.22 6.15
CA ARG A 251 -11.73 -10.05 5.17
C ARG A 251 -12.05 -8.57 4.94
N GLN A 252 -12.06 -7.75 5.99
CA GLN A 252 -12.26 -6.30 5.84
C GLN A 252 -11.12 -5.65 5.06
N ALA A 253 -9.88 -6.00 5.38
CA ALA A 253 -8.68 -5.57 4.66
C ALA A 253 -8.69 -6.04 3.21
N LEU A 254 -9.13 -7.28 2.94
CA LEU A 254 -9.31 -7.79 1.58
C LEU A 254 -10.30 -6.94 0.80
N VAL A 255 -11.51 -6.75 1.33
CA VAL A 255 -12.53 -5.96 0.64
C VAL A 255 -12.01 -4.55 0.38
N GLN A 256 -11.38 -3.92 1.36
CA GLN A 256 -10.81 -2.59 1.20
C GLN A 256 -9.71 -2.54 0.14
N SER A 257 -8.76 -3.47 0.16
CA SER A 257 -7.70 -3.56 -0.85
C SER A 257 -8.27 -3.81 -2.26
N SER A 258 -9.27 -4.69 -2.38
CA SER A 258 -9.91 -5.00 -3.66
C SER A 258 -10.64 -3.79 -4.25
N LEU A 259 -11.29 -2.97 -3.41
CA LEU A 259 -11.94 -1.74 -3.85
C LEU A 259 -10.93 -0.73 -4.41
N TYR A 260 -9.77 -0.56 -3.75
CA TYR A 260 -8.70 0.31 -4.28
C TYR A 260 -8.18 -0.19 -5.62
N ILE A 261 -8.05 -1.49 -5.80
CA ILE A 261 -7.59 -2.08 -7.06
C ILE A 261 -8.62 -1.89 -8.16
N VAL A 262 -9.91 -2.12 -7.89
CA VAL A 262 -10.97 -1.89 -8.87
C VAL A 262 -11.00 -0.41 -9.27
N ALA A 263 -10.89 0.52 -8.32
CA ALA A 263 -10.80 1.94 -8.61
C ALA A 263 -9.57 2.28 -9.47
N PHE A 264 -8.41 1.72 -9.13
CA PHE A 264 -7.18 1.87 -9.90
C PHE A 264 -7.37 1.38 -11.35
N LEU A 265 -7.87 0.16 -11.53
CA LEU A 265 -8.11 -0.41 -12.86
C LEU A 265 -9.10 0.42 -13.66
N LEU A 266 -10.21 0.86 -13.04
CA LEU A 266 -11.21 1.68 -13.70
C LEU A 266 -10.64 3.01 -14.21
N CYS A 267 -9.84 3.69 -13.39
CA CYS A 267 -9.29 5.01 -13.71
C CYS A 267 -8.07 4.95 -14.64
N PHE A 268 -7.23 3.91 -14.54
CA PHE A 268 -5.92 3.88 -15.20
C PHE A 268 -5.83 2.93 -16.39
N THR A 269 -6.79 2.01 -16.59
CA THR A 269 -6.79 1.13 -17.78
C THR A 269 -6.95 1.93 -19.07
N ILE A 270 -7.84 2.92 -19.10
CA ILE A 270 -8.07 3.73 -20.31
C ILE A 270 -6.84 4.58 -20.68
N PRO A 271 -6.20 5.32 -19.75
CA PRO A 271 -4.91 5.97 -20.02
C PRO A 271 -3.82 5.02 -20.51
N LEU A 272 -3.73 3.80 -19.93
CA LEU A 272 -2.75 2.80 -20.36
C LEU A 272 -2.99 2.38 -21.82
N ILE A 273 -4.23 2.01 -22.16
CA ILE A 273 -4.60 1.63 -23.54
C ILE A 273 -4.35 2.79 -24.49
N ALA A 274 -4.69 4.03 -24.10
CA ALA A 274 -4.43 5.21 -24.90
C ALA A 274 -2.93 5.45 -25.14
N GLY A 275 -2.10 5.24 -24.12
CA GLY A 275 -0.65 5.30 -24.23
C GLY A 275 -0.09 4.24 -25.20
N LEU A 276 -0.54 3.00 -25.07
CA LEU A 276 -0.17 1.91 -25.97
C LEU A 276 -0.60 2.19 -27.41
N LEU A 277 -1.84 2.62 -27.64
CA LEU A 277 -2.34 3.00 -28.96
C LEU A 277 -1.56 4.18 -29.56
N ARG A 278 -1.19 5.17 -28.75
CA ARG A 278 -0.36 6.29 -29.19
C ARG A 278 1.01 5.81 -29.65
N ILE A 279 1.62 4.88 -28.93
CA ILE A 279 2.93 4.29 -29.29
C ILE A 279 2.81 3.45 -30.58
N THR A 280 1.77 2.61 -30.71
CA THR A 280 1.66 1.67 -31.85
C THR A 280 1.13 2.30 -33.12
N THR A 281 0.21 3.27 -33.02
CA THR A 281 -0.48 3.84 -34.19
C THR A 281 -0.11 5.30 -34.48
N GLY A 282 0.57 5.97 -33.55
CA GLY A 282 0.85 7.41 -33.62
C GLY A 282 -0.39 8.32 -33.49
N LYS A 283 -1.60 7.75 -33.44
CA LYS A 283 -2.86 8.49 -33.45
C LYS A 283 -3.74 8.05 -32.29
N LEU A 284 -4.27 9.01 -31.52
CA LEU A 284 -5.23 8.73 -30.46
C LEU A 284 -6.63 9.20 -30.86
N PRO A 285 -7.63 8.30 -30.98
CA PRO A 285 -9.00 8.68 -31.27
C PRO A 285 -9.56 9.69 -30.26
N HIS A 286 -10.43 10.60 -30.71
CA HIS A 286 -10.94 11.68 -29.87
C HIS A 286 -11.74 11.20 -28.65
N PHE A 287 -12.40 10.04 -28.73
CA PHE A 287 -13.18 9.51 -27.62
C PHE A 287 -12.32 9.14 -26.40
N PHE A 288 -11.06 8.69 -26.59
CA PHE A 288 -10.16 8.39 -25.48
C PHE A 288 -9.87 9.62 -24.63
N PHE A 289 -9.71 10.79 -25.25
CA PHE A 289 -9.52 12.04 -24.51
C PHE A 289 -10.74 12.37 -23.63
N MET A 290 -11.96 12.11 -24.11
CA MET A 290 -13.17 12.31 -23.31
C MET A 290 -13.21 11.34 -22.12
N LEU A 291 -12.94 10.06 -22.35
CA LEU A 291 -12.90 9.05 -21.29
C LEU A 291 -11.83 9.36 -20.24
N ILE A 292 -10.61 9.72 -20.66
CA ILE A 292 -9.52 10.11 -19.74
C ILE A 292 -9.93 11.33 -18.91
N SER A 293 -10.57 12.33 -19.54
CA SER A 293 -11.01 13.55 -18.83
C SER A 293 -12.08 13.28 -17.77
N ILE A 294 -12.90 12.24 -17.95
CA ILE A 294 -13.93 11.83 -17.00
C ILE A 294 -13.36 10.92 -15.92
N LEU A 295 -12.58 9.90 -16.31
CA LEU A 295 -12.12 8.83 -15.41
C LEU A 295 -10.91 9.23 -14.56
N SER A 296 -10.03 10.10 -15.06
CA SER A 296 -8.84 10.52 -14.29
C SER A 296 -9.20 11.25 -12.98
N PRO A 297 -10.08 12.28 -12.98
CA PRO A 297 -10.46 12.95 -11.72
C PRO A 297 -11.31 12.05 -10.81
N LEU A 298 -11.96 11.03 -11.37
CA LEU A 298 -12.75 10.07 -10.59
C LEU A 298 -11.87 9.23 -9.64
N GLY A 299 -10.57 9.08 -9.92
CA GLY A 299 -9.64 8.33 -9.08
C GLY A 299 -9.57 8.85 -7.65
N GLY A 300 -9.32 10.15 -7.47
CA GLY A 300 -9.30 10.78 -6.15
C GLY A 300 -10.65 10.71 -5.43
N PHE A 301 -11.76 10.83 -6.16
CA PHE A 301 -13.10 10.68 -5.59
C PHE A 301 -13.35 9.26 -5.07
N LEU A 302 -13.03 8.24 -5.87
CA LEU A 302 -13.15 6.83 -5.46
C LEU A 302 -12.25 6.53 -4.25
N ASN A 303 -11.04 7.06 -4.22
CA ASN A 303 -10.12 6.89 -3.08
C ASN A 303 -10.72 7.39 -1.77
N ILE A 304 -11.44 8.52 -1.78
CA ILE A 304 -12.14 9.07 -0.60
C ILE A 304 -13.32 8.18 -0.19
N LEU A 305 -14.12 7.70 -1.16
CA LEU A 305 -15.25 6.79 -0.87
C LEU A 305 -14.75 5.49 -0.21
N ILE A 306 -13.65 4.93 -0.71
CA ILE A 306 -13.08 3.69 -0.19
C ILE A 306 -12.47 3.93 1.20
N TYR A 307 -11.76 5.03 1.39
CA TYR A 307 -11.14 5.38 2.67
C TYR A 307 -12.18 5.58 3.79
N THR A 308 -13.31 6.20 3.49
CA THR A 308 -14.36 6.51 4.46
C THR A 308 -15.24 5.30 4.81
N ARG A 309 -15.28 4.27 3.96
CA ARG A 309 -16.08 3.05 4.16
C ARG A 309 -15.94 2.41 5.56
N PRO A 310 -14.75 2.03 6.04
CA PRO A 310 -14.62 1.41 7.37
C PRO A 310 -15.10 2.35 8.49
N LYS A 311 -14.89 3.65 8.33
CA LYS A 311 -15.31 4.69 9.31
C LYS A 311 -16.83 4.84 9.37
N ILE A 312 -17.51 4.74 8.22
CA ILE A 312 -18.97 4.77 8.16
C ILE A 312 -19.56 3.52 8.82
N GLN A 313 -18.95 2.36 8.59
CA GLN A 313 -19.38 1.11 9.23
C GLN A 313 -19.19 1.17 10.75
N ALA A 314 -18.06 1.73 11.20
CA ALA A 314 -17.78 2.01 12.60
C ALA A 314 -18.84 2.93 13.25
N VAL A 315 -19.12 4.09 12.65
CA VAL A 315 -20.12 5.04 13.18
C VAL A 315 -21.51 4.42 13.28
N ARG A 316 -21.92 3.64 12.29
CA ARG A 316 -23.24 2.96 12.33
C ARG A 316 -23.35 1.93 13.45
N LYS A 317 -22.26 1.23 13.78
CA LYS A 317 -22.22 0.28 14.89
C LYS A 317 -22.24 0.95 16.25
N LEU A 318 -21.54 2.08 16.40
CA LEU A 318 -21.44 2.80 17.67
C LEU A 318 -22.70 3.60 18.01
N PHE A 319 -23.42 4.05 16.99
CA PHE A 319 -24.54 4.96 17.14
C PHE A 319 -25.76 4.39 16.44
N PRO A 320 -26.59 3.58 17.14
CA PRO A 320 -27.77 2.95 16.56
C PRO A 320 -28.73 3.93 15.89
N GLN A 321 -28.77 5.20 16.32
CA GLN A 321 -29.57 6.24 15.66
C GLN A 321 -29.19 6.51 14.18
N TYR A 322 -28.01 6.06 13.75
CA TYR A 322 -27.54 6.17 12.36
C TYR A 322 -27.60 4.86 11.58
N GLU A 323 -28.10 3.77 12.17
CA GLU A 323 -28.24 2.47 11.51
C GLU A 323 -29.15 2.57 10.27
N ASP A 324 -30.33 3.15 10.45
CA ASP A 324 -31.31 3.39 9.37
C ASP A 324 -31.02 4.66 8.55
N SER A 325 -30.03 5.46 8.95
CA SER A 325 -29.71 6.69 8.22
C SER A 325 -29.09 6.36 6.85
N PRO A 326 -29.48 7.07 5.77
CA PRO A 326 -28.93 6.82 4.43
C PRO A 326 -27.41 6.98 4.43
N TRP A 327 -26.71 6.12 3.68
CA TRP A 327 -25.24 6.02 3.71
C TRP A 327 -24.56 7.36 3.44
N ILE A 328 -25.11 8.15 2.52
CA ILE A 328 -24.57 9.47 2.15
C ILE A 328 -24.57 10.46 3.32
N LYS A 329 -25.57 10.40 4.21
CA LYS A 329 -25.66 11.26 5.41
C LYS A 329 -24.53 10.94 6.39
N VAL A 330 -24.28 9.65 6.61
CA VAL A 330 -23.18 9.19 7.49
C VAL A 330 -21.82 9.47 6.84
N PHE A 331 -21.71 9.34 5.52
CA PHE A 331 -20.51 9.72 4.76
C PHE A 331 -20.15 11.20 4.96
N PHE A 332 -21.11 12.11 4.79
CA PHE A 332 -20.87 13.54 5.03
C PHE A 332 -20.56 13.84 6.50
N LEU A 333 -21.24 13.17 7.43
CA LEU A 333 -20.93 13.27 8.86
C LEU A 333 -19.47 12.89 9.14
N VAL A 334 -19.00 11.76 8.61
CA VAL A 334 -17.60 11.32 8.75
C VAL A 334 -16.65 12.36 8.14
N ILE A 335 -16.92 12.86 6.93
CA ILE A 335 -16.04 13.84 6.27
C ILE A 335 -15.96 15.16 7.05
N ILE A 336 -17.11 15.70 7.49
CA ILE A 336 -17.19 16.98 8.21
C ILE A 336 -16.43 16.90 9.54
N ASN A 337 -16.50 15.76 10.23
CA ASN A 337 -15.75 15.51 11.47
C ASN A 337 -14.28 15.15 11.24
N GLY A 338 -13.73 15.44 10.06
CA GLY A 338 -12.33 15.15 9.76
C GLY A 338 -12.02 13.65 9.69
N GLY A 339 -13.05 12.83 9.49
CA GLY A 339 -13.00 11.38 9.56
C GLY A 339 -12.34 10.84 10.82
N GLU A 340 -12.31 11.60 11.90
CA GLU A 340 -11.97 11.04 13.20
C GLU A 340 -13.19 10.23 13.65
N VAL A 341 -12.98 8.92 13.76
CA VAL A 341 -13.88 8.08 14.54
C VAL A 341 -13.37 8.21 15.98
N PRO A 342 -14.23 8.43 16.98
CA PRO A 342 -13.78 8.57 18.37
C PRO A 342 -12.79 7.46 18.73
N ASP A 343 -11.60 7.84 19.24
CA ASP A 343 -10.42 6.98 19.44
C ASP A 343 -10.67 5.70 20.25
N ALA A 344 -11.81 5.63 20.95
CA ALA A 344 -12.30 4.44 21.66
C ALA A 344 -12.31 3.16 20.79
N MET A 345 -12.35 3.29 19.45
CA MET A 345 -12.38 2.14 18.55
C MET A 345 -11.02 1.51 18.20
N GLU A 346 -9.94 2.29 18.10
CA GLU A 346 -8.63 1.69 17.75
C GLU A 346 -8.11 0.88 18.95
N GLU A 347 -8.37 1.37 20.16
CA GLU A 347 -8.03 0.69 21.41
C GLU A 347 -8.90 -0.55 21.67
N GLN A 348 -10.22 -0.48 21.45
CA GLN A 348 -11.09 -1.67 21.54
C GLN A 348 -10.79 -2.71 20.45
N GLN A 349 -10.48 -2.30 19.23
CA GLN A 349 -10.07 -3.27 18.21
C GLN A 349 -8.74 -3.91 18.61
N ILE A 350 -7.76 -3.16 19.09
CA ILE A 350 -6.48 -3.68 19.60
C ILE A 350 -6.68 -4.60 20.82
N GLU A 351 -7.61 -4.30 21.72
CA GLU A 351 -7.97 -5.15 22.85
C GLU A 351 -8.72 -6.42 22.43
N ASP A 352 -9.68 -6.34 21.50
CA ASP A 352 -10.33 -7.52 20.91
C ASP A 352 -9.34 -8.40 20.12
N TYR A 353 -8.27 -7.81 19.56
CA TYR A 353 -7.15 -8.57 18.97
C TYR A 353 -6.24 -9.22 20.02
N ARG A 354 -6.27 -8.75 21.26
CA ARG A 354 -5.56 -9.35 22.39
C ARG A 354 -6.38 -10.54 22.87
N MET A 355 -6.38 -11.60 22.06
CA MET A 355 -7.03 -12.91 22.28
C MET A 355 -7.49 -13.10 23.74
N PRO A 356 -8.79 -12.97 24.03
CA PRO A 356 -9.33 -13.23 25.36
C PRO A 356 -9.21 -14.73 25.62
N GLY A 357 -8.07 -15.15 26.18
CA GLY A 357 -7.78 -16.57 26.30
C GLY A 357 -6.36 -16.97 26.67
N THR A 358 -5.44 -16.04 26.92
CA THR A 358 -4.15 -16.39 27.55
C THR A 358 -4.06 -15.86 28.98
N ASN A 359 -4.93 -16.37 29.86
CA ASN A 359 -4.63 -16.43 31.31
C ASN A 359 -3.42 -17.34 31.64
N ASN A 360 -2.64 -17.73 30.64
CA ASN A 360 -1.39 -18.47 30.73
C ASN A 360 -0.16 -17.56 30.63
N GLN A 361 -0.21 -16.35 31.20
CA GLN A 361 0.98 -15.52 31.38
C GLN A 361 2.08 -16.27 32.16
N LYS A 362 1.73 -17.30 32.97
CA LYS A 362 2.69 -18.18 33.65
C LYS A 362 3.44 -19.15 32.72
N ASN A 363 2.91 -19.49 31.55
CA ASN A 363 3.57 -20.43 30.64
C ASN A 363 4.42 -19.73 29.57
N ILE A 364 4.24 -18.42 29.34
CA ILE A 364 5.07 -17.66 28.40
C ILE A 364 6.51 -17.52 28.92
N ASN A 365 6.69 -17.30 30.24
CA ASN A 365 8.02 -17.29 30.86
C ASN A 365 8.72 -18.66 30.76
N GLN A 366 7.96 -19.75 30.72
CA GLN A 366 8.51 -21.10 30.60
C GLN A 366 9.01 -21.40 29.17
N TYR A 367 8.44 -20.75 28.14
CA TYR A 367 8.93 -20.86 26.77
C TYR A 367 10.12 -19.91 26.48
N GLU A 368 10.21 -18.76 27.14
CA GLU A 368 11.41 -17.89 27.10
C GLU A 368 12.62 -18.57 27.79
N GLU A 369 12.42 -19.26 28.92
CA GLU A 369 13.46 -20.01 29.62
C GLU A 369 13.92 -21.26 28.81
N LEU A 370 13.01 -21.89 28.05
CA LEU A 370 13.34 -23.01 27.14
C LEU A 370 14.09 -22.57 25.87
N ASP A 371 13.88 -21.34 25.39
CA ASP A 371 14.62 -20.79 24.24
C ASP A 371 16.00 -20.24 24.66
N GLU A 372 16.18 -19.73 25.90
CA GLU A 372 17.51 -19.43 26.46
C GLU A 372 18.36 -20.70 26.69
N LEU A 373 17.75 -21.79 27.19
CA LEU A 373 18.43 -23.09 27.32
C LEU A 373 18.81 -23.70 25.96
N ARG A 374 18.04 -23.42 24.91
CA ARG A 374 18.37 -23.85 23.53
C ARG A 374 19.47 -23.02 22.89
N PHE A 375 19.59 -21.74 23.24
CA PHE A 375 20.69 -20.89 22.77
C PHE A 375 22.01 -21.26 23.47
N SER A 376 21.98 -21.57 24.77
CA SER A 376 23.17 -22.04 25.50
C SER A 376 23.65 -23.44 25.06
N SER A 377 22.75 -24.32 24.62
CA SER A 377 23.11 -25.65 24.11
C SER A 377 23.80 -25.62 22.73
N LYS A 378 23.54 -24.60 21.90
CA LYS A 378 24.19 -24.45 20.58
C LYS A 378 25.61 -23.88 20.66
N GLU A 379 25.95 -23.10 21.67
CA GLU A 379 27.34 -22.66 21.89
C GLU A 379 28.25 -23.80 22.36
N ASN A 380 27.71 -24.82 23.03
CA ASN A 380 28.50 -25.97 23.49
C ASN A 380 28.64 -27.10 22.45
N PHE A 381 27.81 -27.13 21.40
CA PHE A 381 27.92 -28.14 20.33
C PHE A 381 28.87 -27.72 19.19
N GLY A 382 29.29 -26.45 19.15
CA GLY A 382 30.26 -25.93 18.18
C GLY A 382 31.74 -26.12 18.54
N ARG A 383 32.05 -26.72 19.70
CA ARG A 383 33.42 -26.83 20.23
C ARG A 383 34.02 -28.24 20.24
N ALA A 384 33.34 -29.21 19.65
CA ALA A 384 33.75 -30.62 19.71
C ALA A 384 33.97 -31.27 18.34
N VAL A 385 34.44 -30.55 17.32
CA VAL A 385 35.10 -31.14 16.14
C VAL A 385 36.12 -30.16 15.56
N SER A 386 37.31 -30.13 16.14
CA SER A 386 38.52 -29.73 15.40
C SER A 386 39.71 -30.33 16.17
N GLY A 387 40.05 -31.56 15.80
CA GLY A 387 41.39 -32.06 16.02
C GLY A 387 42.24 -31.50 14.90
N ASP A 388 43.26 -30.72 15.27
CA ASP A 388 44.59 -30.85 14.70
C ASP A 388 45.59 -30.15 15.64
N ASP A 389 46.62 -30.92 15.96
CA ASP A 389 47.79 -30.54 16.73
C ASP A 389 48.49 -29.31 16.12
N LEU A 390 48.89 -28.34 16.95
CA LEU A 390 50.28 -27.86 16.94
C LEU A 390 50.60 -26.99 18.18
N LYS A 391 51.87 -27.13 18.57
CA LYS A 391 52.54 -26.71 19.79
C LYS A 391 52.78 -25.19 19.92
N SER A 392 53.13 -24.80 21.16
CA SER A 392 53.90 -23.61 21.61
C SER A 392 53.05 -22.64 22.42
N ALA A 393 53.02 -22.74 23.75
CA ALA A 393 54.02 -22.23 24.70
C ALA A 393 54.01 -20.69 24.84
N ASP A 394 53.75 -20.29 26.09
CA ASP A 394 54.15 -19.09 26.81
C ASP A 394 53.27 -17.83 26.85
N SER A 395 53.16 -17.35 28.10
CA SER A 395 52.95 -15.97 28.57
C SER A 395 51.58 -15.58 29.15
N TYR A 396 51.47 -15.95 30.42
CA TYR A 396 51.01 -15.20 31.61
C TYR A 396 50.92 -13.65 31.55
N THR A 397 50.13 -13.11 32.51
CA THR A 397 49.83 -11.71 32.93
C THR A 397 48.55 -11.10 32.31
N ASP A 398 47.44 -10.90 33.03
CA ASP A 398 47.11 -10.22 34.30
C ASP A 398 46.89 -8.70 34.17
N ARG A 399 45.82 -8.23 34.84
CA ARG A 399 45.39 -6.87 35.22
C ARG A 399 44.36 -6.08 34.40
N THR A 400 43.10 -6.22 34.86
CA THR A 400 42.25 -5.22 35.56
C THR A 400 42.40 -3.70 35.34
N SER A 401 41.21 -3.06 35.36
CA SER A 401 40.86 -1.68 35.78
C SER A 401 41.06 -0.57 34.72
N ALA A 402 40.22 0.47 34.59
CA ALA A 402 39.34 1.10 35.55
C ALA A 402 38.21 1.91 34.87
N TYR A 403 37.13 2.10 35.63
CA TYR A 403 36.05 3.07 35.46
C TYR A 403 36.54 4.51 35.20
N LYS A 404 35.78 5.26 34.39
CA LYS A 404 35.61 6.70 34.60
C LYS A 404 34.22 7.17 34.16
N ASN A 405 33.49 7.66 35.17
CA ASN A 405 32.20 8.35 35.09
C ASN A 405 32.34 9.72 34.39
N VAL A 406 31.30 10.12 33.65
CA VAL A 406 30.98 11.53 33.42
C VAL A 406 29.48 11.71 33.69
N ILE A 407 29.17 12.57 34.66
CA ILE A 407 27.84 13.05 35.06
C ILE A 407 27.73 14.51 34.57
N VAL A 408 26.49 15.01 34.49
CA VAL A 408 26.01 16.41 34.66
C VAL A 408 25.45 17.03 33.35
N PRO A 409 24.32 17.76 33.34
CA PRO A 409 23.07 17.63 34.14
C PRO A 409 21.76 17.88 33.36
N SER A 410 20.65 17.62 34.05
CA SER A 410 19.29 18.10 33.77
C SER A 410 19.13 19.62 33.98
N MET A 411 18.23 20.23 33.21
CA MET A 411 17.66 21.55 33.52
C MET A 411 16.14 21.49 33.39
N GLU A 412 15.47 21.78 34.51
CA GLU A 412 14.02 21.95 34.66
C GLU A 412 13.64 23.44 34.62
N LEU A 413 12.33 23.67 34.51
CA LEU A 413 11.55 24.91 34.75
C LEU A 413 11.55 25.93 33.58
N GLU A 414 10.44 26.58 33.22
CA GLU A 414 9.21 26.88 33.95
C GLU A 414 8.07 27.34 33.00
N ASN A 415 6.85 27.28 33.53
CA ASN A 415 5.57 27.75 32.98
C ASN A 415 5.53 29.25 32.61
N VAL A 416 4.86 29.60 31.51
CA VAL A 416 4.15 30.90 31.38
C VAL A 416 2.83 30.71 30.64
N LEU A 417 1.77 31.17 31.30
CA LEU A 417 0.39 31.28 30.85
C LEU A 417 0.19 32.41 29.81
N ASP A 418 -0.78 32.15 28.92
CA ASP A 418 -1.82 33.07 28.44
C ASP A 418 -1.46 34.23 27.48
N LYS A 419 -1.92 34.12 26.23
CA LYS A 419 -2.94 35.02 25.64
C LYS A 419 -3.19 34.72 24.16
N SER A 420 -4.46 34.43 23.86
CA SER A 420 -5.07 34.57 22.53
C SER A 420 -5.04 36.04 22.06
N PRO A 421 -4.99 36.30 20.74
CA PRO A 421 -6.18 36.89 20.15
C PRO A 421 -6.56 36.38 18.75
N ARG A 422 -7.87 36.47 18.48
CA ARG A 422 -8.51 36.48 17.15
C ARG A 422 -8.09 37.71 16.33
N ALA A 423 -7.94 37.52 15.02
CA ALA A 423 -8.23 38.49 13.94
C ALA A 423 -8.33 37.64 12.64
N SER A 424 -9.43 37.56 11.88
CA SER A 424 -10.12 38.57 11.06
C SER A 424 -9.19 39.44 10.21
N ASP A 425 -9.48 39.45 8.90
CA ASP A 425 -9.00 40.35 7.85
C ASP A 425 -7.67 40.03 7.16
N PHE A 426 -7.77 39.45 5.96
CA PHE A 426 -6.74 39.55 4.92
C PHE A 426 -7.33 40.16 3.65
N GLY A 427 -7.21 41.48 3.56
CA GLY A 427 -7.27 42.22 2.30
C GLY A 427 -5.88 42.23 1.65
N PHE A 428 -5.82 41.76 0.40
CA PHE A 428 -4.60 41.72 -0.41
C PHE A 428 -4.47 43.02 -1.22
N THR A 429 -3.53 43.90 -0.86
CA THR A 429 -2.93 44.87 -1.81
C THR A 429 -1.49 45.19 -1.40
N GLY A 430 -0.59 45.25 -2.38
CA GLY A 430 0.54 46.19 -2.34
C GLY A 430 1.95 45.61 -2.18
N ALA A 431 2.65 45.52 -3.33
CA ALA A 431 4.03 45.96 -3.56
C ALA A 431 5.17 45.46 -2.65
N TYR A 432 6.03 44.59 -3.21
CA TYR A 432 7.40 44.43 -2.74
C TYR A 432 8.39 45.12 -3.69
N LYS A 433 9.05 46.15 -3.16
CA LYS A 433 10.30 46.73 -3.66
C LYS A 433 11.48 46.03 -2.99
N ASP A 434 12.54 45.84 -3.78
CA ASP A 434 13.95 45.88 -3.44
C ASP A 434 14.42 45.25 -2.12
N VAL A 435 14.96 44.03 -2.19
CA VAL A 435 15.90 43.51 -1.17
C VAL A 435 17.17 42.99 -1.84
N LYS A 436 18.27 43.69 -1.54
CA LYS A 436 19.66 43.32 -1.88
C LYS A 436 20.08 42.06 -1.13
N LEU A 437 20.60 41.07 -1.85
CA LEU A 437 21.34 39.92 -1.31
C LEU A 437 22.81 40.29 -1.09
N PRO A 438 23.44 39.90 0.02
CA PRO A 438 24.89 39.78 0.10
C PRO A 438 25.34 38.35 -0.26
N LEU A 439 26.20 38.28 -1.27
CA LEU A 439 27.07 37.15 -1.58
C LEU A 439 27.99 36.86 -0.38
N SER A 440 28.04 35.59 0.05
CA SER A 440 29.17 35.07 0.82
C SER A 440 29.70 33.80 0.16
N ARG A 441 30.88 33.96 -0.46
CA ARG A 441 31.80 32.88 -0.83
C ARG A 441 32.39 32.33 0.45
N ASN A 442 32.38 31.01 0.62
CA ASN A 442 33.48 30.33 1.29
C ASN A 442 33.69 28.92 0.71
N THR A 443 34.86 28.81 0.08
CA THR A 443 35.75 27.66 -0.05
C THR A 443 35.50 26.51 0.93
N LEU A 444 35.30 25.30 0.40
CA LEU A 444 35.68 24.07 1.10
C LEU A 444 36.35 23.10 0.10
N LYS A 445 37.52 22.64 0.56
CA LYS A 445 38.50 21.83 -0.14
C LYS A 445 37.97 20.45 -0.49
N SER A 446 38.42 19.96 -1.63
CA SER A 446 38.40 18.56 -2.03
C SER A 446 39.09 17.69 -1.00
N ASN A 447 38.42 16.63 -0.55
CA ASN A 447 39.06 15.39 -0.13
C ASN A 447 38.30 14.26 -0.84
N SER A 448 38.92 13.77 -1.91
CA SER A 448 38.61 12.51 -2.56
C SER A 448 39.45 11.43 -1.87
N GLU A 449 38.82 10.43 -1.26
CA GLU A 449 39.45 9.12 -1.04
C GLU A 449 38.38 8.05 -0.76
N ASN A 450 38.38 7.05 -1.64
CA ASN A 450 38.10 5.63 -1.42
C ASN A 450 36.93 5.20 -0.53
N ILE A 451 35.83 4.77 -1.16
CA ILE A 451 35.06 3.60 -0.70
C ILE A 451 34.70 2.74 -1.92
N LEU A 452 35.47 1.68 -2.10
CA LEU A 452 35.10 0.49 -2.87
C LEU A 452 34.55 -0.54 -1.87
N GLY A 453 33.43 -1.16 -2.23
CA GLY A 453 33.07 -2.50 -1.77
C GLY A 453 32.13 -2.58 -0.57
N GLU A 454 30.83 -2.60 -0.84
CA GLU A 454 29.91 -3.49 -0.13
C GLU A 454 28.72 -3.80 -1.06
N GLU A 455 28.86 -4.87 -1.84
CA GLU A 455 27.71 -5.53 -2.46
C GLU A 455 26.90 -6.21 -1.36
N SER A 456 25.83 -5.54 -0.90
CA SER A 456 24.81 -6.22 -0.12
C SER A 456 23.94 -7.05 -1.08
N SER A 457 24.19 -8.34 -1.14
CA SER A 457 23.27 -9.32 -1.72
C SER A 457 21.94 -9.27 -0.95
N ILE A 458 20.94 -8.60 -1.54
CA ILE A 458 19.56 -8.61 -1.04
C ILE A 458 18.99 -10.01 -1.32
N ASN A 459 19.11 -10.91 -0.35
CA ASN A 459 18.39 -12.18 -0.38
C ASN A 459 16.92 -11.92 -0.02
N ASP A 460 16.02 -12.13 -0.98
CA ASP A 460 14.55 -12.06 -0.86
C ASP A 460 13.99 -13.18 0.03
N SER A 461 14.28 -13.12 1.33
CA SER A 461 13.79 -14.05 2.37
C SER A 461 12.71 -13.44 3.27
N SER A 462 12.17 -12.26 2.93
CA SER A 462 11.41 -11.41 3.86
C SER A 462 10.10 -12.03 4.40
N CYS A 463 9.65 -13.17 3.87
CA CYS A 463 8.49 -13.90 4.40
C CYS A 463 8.77 -15.41 4.62
N SER A 464 9.98 -15.89 4.27
CA SER A 464 10.36 -17.31 4.36
C SER A 464 11.03 -17.69 5.69
N GLY A 465 11.52 -16.71 6.46
CA GLY A 465 12.30 -16.94 7.67
C GLY A 465 11.54 -17.53 8.88
N GLN A 466 10.21 -17.45 8.94
CA GLN A 466 9.46 -17.86 10.15
C GLN A 466 8.69 -19.20 10.04
N ARG A 467 8.55 -19.81 8.85
CA ARG A 467 7.67 -20.99 8.70
C ARG A 467 8.30 -22.24 8.09
N SER A 468 9.53 -22.17 7.56
CA SER A 468 10.07 -23.28 6.76
C SER A 468 10.65 -24.47 7.57
N SER A 469 10.84 -24.35 8.89
CA SER A 469 11.46 -25.43 9.69
C SER A 469 10.48 -26.46 10.29
N LYS A 470 9.16 -26.29 10.14
CA LYS A 470 8.17 -27.18 10.80
C LYS A 470 7.39 -28.13 9.89
N ILE A 471 7.45 -28.00 8.56
CA ILE A 471 6.56 -28.79 7.67
C ILE A 471 7.31 -29.72 6.70
N LEU A 472 8.63 -29.57 6.51
CA LEU A 472 9.34 -30.34 5.47
C LEU A 472 9.76 -31.78 5.84
N ASN A 473 9.44 -32.29 7.03
CA ASN A 473 9.85 -33.63 7.48
C ASN A 473 8.76 -34.71 7.45
N ARG A 474 7.61 -34.50 6.79
CA ARG A 474 6.51 -35.49 6.89
C ARG A 474 5.77 -35.90 5.62
N SER A 475 6.28 -35.63 4.42
CA SER A 475 5.55 -36.04 3.19
C SER A 475 6.47 -36.26 1.99
N LEU A 476 7.13 -37.41 1.94
CA LEU A 476 7.72 -37.93 0.69
C LEU A 476 7.83 -39.45 0.76
N SER A 477 6.68 -40.11 0.61
CA SER A 477 6.57 -41.52 0.25
C SER A 477 5.17 -41.73 -0.31
N LEU A 478 5.03 -41.73 -1.63
CA LEU A 478 3.93 -42.21 -2.50
C LEU A 478 4.35 -41.74 -3.91
N GLY A 479 4.83 -42.60 -4.82
CA GLY A 479 4.05 -43.63 -5.49
C GLY A 479 3.72 -43.10 -6.90
N LEU A 480 4.67 -43.23 -7.84
CA LEU A 480 4.50 -42.87 -9.25
C LEU A 480 3.82 -44.01 -9.99
N GLU A 481 2.56 -43.83 -10.37
CA GLU A 481 1.88 -44.64 -11.39
C GLU A 481 1.73 -43.81 -12.67
N SER A 482 2.11 -44.43 -13.78
CA SER A 482 2.10 -43.92 -15.16
C SER A 482 0.69 -43.85 -15.73
N ILE A 483 0.38 -42.77 -16.47
CA ILE A 483 -0.84 -42.62 -17.28
C ILE A 483 -0.44 -42.63 -18.78
N PRO A 484 -1.23 -43.24 -19.69
CA PRO A 484 -0.88 -43.41 -21.10
C PRO A 484 -1.22 -42.19 -21.96
N GLU A 485 -0.50 -42.07 -23.07
CA GLU A 485 -0.73 -41.12 -24.18
C GLU A 485 -2.03 -41.44 -24.94
N GLU A 486 -2.85 -40.41 -25.20
CA GLU A 486 -3.89 -40.44 -26.23
C GLU A 486 -3.82 -39.20 -27.13
N ASN A 487 -3.66 -39.50 -28.43
CA ASN A 487 -4.28 -38.88 -29.62
C ASN A 487 -4.02 -37.40 -29.94
N MET A 488 -3.02 -37.19 -30.81
CA MET A 488 -2.91 -36.08 -31.74
C MET A 488 -4.07 -36.11 -32.76
N ILE A 489 -4.78 -34.99 -32.90
CA ILE A 489 -5.71 -34.71 -33.99
C ILE A 489 -4.99 -33.78 -34.98
N ASP A 490 -4.80 -34.27 -36.20
CA ASP A 490 -4.36 -33.49 -37.36
C ASP A 490 -5.42 -32.45 -37.75
N VAL A 491 -5.03 -31.18 -37.81
CA VAL A 491 -5.83 -30.11 -38.40
C VAL A 491 -5.22 -29.74 -39.74
N HIS A 492 -5.95 -30.09 -40.80
CA HIS A 492 -5.69 -29.71 -42.18
C HIS A 492 -5.74 -28.19 -42.37
N GLU A 493 -4.64 -27.63 -42.89
CA GLU A 493 -4.52 -26.28 -43.40
C GLU A 493 -5.08 -26.23 -44.83
N ASN A 494 -6.06 -25.34 -45.06
CA ASN A 494 -6.72 -25.15 -46.34
C ASN A 494 -6.32 -23.77 -46.89
N ASP A 495 -5.44 -23.78 -47.88
CA ASP A 495 -5.09 -22.60 -48.68
C ASP A 495 -6.26 -22.24 -49.63
N GLY A 496 -6.77 -21.02 -49.48
CA GLY A 496 -7.77 -20.42 -50.37
C GLY A 496 -7.24 -19.16 -51.02
N GLN A 497 -6.74 -19.30 -52.26
CA GLN A 497 -6.55 -18.21 -53.21
C GLN A 497 -7.90 -17.67 -53.69
N GLY A 498 -8.01 -16.34 -53.86
CA GLY A 498 -9.17 -15.73 -54.52
C GLY A 498 -9.07 -14.21 -54.65
N SER A 499 -8.60 -13.78 -55.83
CA SER A 499 -9.00 -12.63 -56.68
C SER A 499 -9.22 -11.24 -56.07
#